data_AF-A0A1Q1FK95-F1
#
_entry.id   AF-A0A1Q1FK95-F1
#
_cell.length_a   1.000
_cell.length_b   1.000
_cell.length_c   1.000
_cell.angle_alpha   90.00
_cell.angle_beta   90.00
_cell.angle_gamma   90.00
#
_symmetry.space_group_name_H-M   'P 1'
#
loop_
_entity.id
_entity.type
_entity.pdbx_description
1 polymer ?
#
loop_
_entity_poly.entity_id
_entity_poly.type
_entity_poly.pdbx_seq_one_letter_code
_entity_poly.pdbx_strand_id
1 'polypeptide(L)'
;MADDMLPTPEEILATHEELEDAYNMQYTGTRVPAPKLDLRDILQECEQYERPYFRAACLLRQLITMHLFEDGNKRTAWVTTREYLSRLDEVPAERGPTSERVLKRIRRYDVGEIAEWLEKGEIDKDRLQP
;
A
#
# COMPACT_ATOMS: atom_id res chain seq x y z
N MET A 1 -21.92 -9.92 -0.03
CA MET A 1 -21.24 -9.28 -1.18
C MET A 1 -19.99 -8.66 -0.59
N ALA A 2 -18.82 -9.13 -1.02
CA ALA A 2 -17.57 -8.50 -0.64
C ALA A 2 -17.61 -7.06 -1.10
N ASP A 3 -17.34 -6.13 -0.19
CA ASP A 3 -17.33 -4.72 -0.48
C ASP A 3 -16.05 -4.40 -1.24
N ASP A 4 -16.13 -4.27 -2.57
CA ASP A 4 -15.01 -3.94 -3.48
C ASP A 4 -14.60 -2.46 -3.40
N MET A 5 -14.96 -1.80 -2.30
CA MET A 5 -14.59 -0.43 -2.04
C MET A 5 -13.15 -0.36 -1.53
N LEU A 6 -12.37 0.52 -2.16
CA LEU A 6 -11.10 0.98 -1.64
C LEU A 6 -11.27 1.55 -0.22
N PRO A 7 -10.23 1.51 0.63
CA PRO A 7 -10.29 2.13 1.94
C PRO A 7 -10.49 3.65 1.82
N THR A 8 -11.24 4.21 2.75
CA THR A 8 -11.41 5.65 2.90
C THR A 8 -10.15 6.31 3.45
N PRO A 9 -9.95 7.63 3.26
CA PRO A 9 -8.86 8.36 3.89
C PRO A 9 -8.82 8.19 5.41
N GLU A 10 -9.99 8.18 6.06
CA GLU A 10 -10.14 7.96 7.50
C GLU A 10 -9.64 6.58 7.92
N GLU A 11 -9.96 5.52 7.18
CA GLU A 11 -9.47 4.17 7.46
C GLU A 11 -7.95 4.09 7.33
N ILE A 12 -7.36 4.71 6.30
CA ILE A 12 -5.90 4.69 6.11
C ILE A 12 -5.18 5.42 7.26
N LEU A 13 -5.73 6.55 7.71
CA LEU A 13 -5.21 7.27 8.86
C LEU A 13 -5.35 6.46 10.15
N ALA A 14 -6.50 5.81 10.37
CA ALA A 14 -6.70 4.94 11.52
C ALA A 14 -5.73 3.74 11.53
N THR A 15 -5.54 3.07 10.38
CA THR A 15 -4.51 2.02 10.23
C THR A 15 -3.12 2.56 10.61
N HIS A 16 -2.80 3.81 10.25
CA HIS A 16 -1.51 4.40 10.61
C HIS A 16 -1.38 4.60 12.12
N GLU A 17 -2.36 5.23 12.76
CA GLU A 17 -2.39 5.48 14.20
C GLU A 17 -2.26 4.17 15.00
N GLU A 18 -3.00 3.12 14.60
CA GLU A 18 -2.89 1.79 15.21
C GLU A 18 -1.47 1.20 15.10
N LEU A 19 -0.78 1.45 13.98
CA LEU A 19 0.60 0.99 13.80
C LEU A 19 1.60 1.82 14.62
N GLU A 20 1.38 3.12 14.77
CA GLU A 20 2.20 3.96 15.64
C GLU A 20 2.20 3.44 17.07
N ASP A 21 1.00 3.16 17.58
CA ASP A 21 0.79 2.61 18.92
C ASP A 21 1.38 1.20 19.06
N ALA A 22 1.07 0.30 18.12
CA ALA A 22 1.51 -1.10 18.18
C ALA A 22 3.04 -1.25 18.12
N TYR A 23 3.74 -0.32 17.46
CA TYR A 23 5.19 -0.34 17.33
C TYR A 23 5.90 0.69 18.22
N ASN A 24 5.16 1.43 19.05
CA ASN A 24 5.67 2.52 19.89
C ASN A 24 6.63 3.44 19.10
N MET A 25 6.15 3.92 17.95
CA MET A 25 6.97 4.70 17.01
C MET A 25 7.43 6.02 17.65
N GLN A 26 8.69 6.39 17.41
CA GLN A 26 9.26 7.62 17.94
C GLN A 26 8.77 8.87 17.19
N TYR A 27 8.55 8.73 15.88
CA TYR A 27 8.12 9.82 15.00
C TYR A 27 6.72 9.52 14.51
N THR A 28 5.76 10.36 14.92
CA THR A 28 4.34 10.13 14.70
C THR A 28 3.67 11.27 13.94
N GLY A 29 2.50 10.98 13.39
CA GLY A 29 1.66 11.89 12.65
C GLY A 29 2.02 12.03 11.17
N THR A 30 1.36 12.99 10.54
CA THR A 30 1.48 13.24 9.10
C THR A 30 2.54 14.28 8.80
N ARG A 31 3.35 13.99 7.78
CA ARG A 31 4.38 14.89 7.26
C ARG A 31 3.81 15.97 6.33
N VAL A 32 2.66 15.70 5.74
CA VAL A 32 1.99 16.61 4.79
C VAL A 32 0.93 17.48 5.48
N PRO A 33 0.65 18.68 4.94
CA PRO A 33 -0.31 19.60 5.56
C PRO A 33 -1.78 19.16 5.41
N ALA A 34 -2.12 18.40 4.37
CA ALA A 34 -3.51 18.05 4.04
C ALA A 34 -3.67 16.56 3.69
N PRO A 35 -3.32 15.64 4.62
CA PRO A 35 -3.24 14.21 4.35
C PRO A 35 -4.52 13.60 3.79
N LYS A 36 -5.70 14.07 4.23
CA LYS A 36 -6.99 13.60 3.71
C LYS A 36 -7.24 14.00 2.27
N LEU A 37 -6.75 15.17 1.84
CA LEU A 37 -6.88 15.60 0.45
C LEU A 37 -5.96 14.76 -0.43
N ASP A 38 -4.68 14.63 -0.03
CA ASP A 38 -3.70 13.81 -0.75
C ASP A 38 -4.16 12.35 -0.88
N LEU A 39 -4.76 11.78 0.18
CA LEU A 39 -5.33 10.44 0.14
C LEU A 39 -6.53 10.31 -0.80
N ARG A 40 -7.41 11.32 -0.90
CA ARG A 40 -8.52 11.29 -1.85
C ARG A 40 -8.02 11.26 -3.29
N ASP A 41 -7.00 12.05 -3.60
CA ASP A 41 -6.41 12.08 -4.94
C ASP A 41 -5.79 10.71 -5.31
N ILE A 42 -5.07 10.09 -4.35
CA ILE A 42 -4.54 8.72 -4.52
C ILE A 42 -5.68 7.72 -4.78
N LEU A 43 -6.73 7.76 -3.97
CA LEU A 43 -7.84 6.81 -4.07
C LEU A 43 -8.58 6.97 -5.41
N GLN A 44 -8.80 8.21 -5.85
CA GLN A 44 -9.42 8.49 -7.14
C GLN A 44 -8.57 7.98 -8.33
N GLU A 45 -7.25 8.05 -8.23
CA GLU A 45 -6.37 7.43 -9.23
C GLU A 45 -6.54 5.90 -9.24
N CYS A 46 -6.60 5.28 -8.06
CA CYS A 46 -6.71 3.83 -7.96
C CYS A 46 -8.08 3.29 -8.34
N GLU A 47 -9.16 4.05 -8.17
CA GLU A 47 -10.51 3.68 -8.62
C GLU A 47 -10.59 3.41 -10.14
N GLN A 48 -9.66 3.96 -10.93
CA GLN A 48 -9.62 3.77 -12.39
C GLN A 48 -9.32 2.32 -12.81
N TYR A 49 -8.72 1.52 -11.93
CA TYR A 49 -8.42 0.13 -12.22
C TYR A 49 -9.63 -0.76 -11.92
N GLU A 50 -10.00 -1.66 -12.82
CA GLU A 50 -11.13 -2.58 -12.61
C GLU A 50 -10.72 -3.85 -11.84
N ARG A 51 -9.46 -4.29 -11.98
CA ARG A 51 -8.99 -5.54 -11.37
C ARG A 51 -8.55 -5.30 -9.92
N PRO A 52 -8.97 -6.15 -8.95
CA PRO A 52 -8.59 -6.03 -7.55
C PRO A 52 -7.09 -5.88 -7.30
N TYR A 53 -6.27 -6.73 -7.93
CA TYR A 53 -4.82 -6.68 -7.77
C TYR A 53 -4.18 -5.43 -8.39
N PHE A 54 -4.78 -4.84 -9.43
CA PHE A 54 -4.33 -3.57 -9.99
C PHE A 54 -4.67 -2.39 -9.08
N ARG A 55 -5.87 -2.38 -8.49
CA ARG A 55 -6.24 -1.40 -7.45
C ARG A 55 -5.31 -1.49 -6.24
N ALA A 56 -5.06 -2.71 -5.75
CA ALA A 56 -4.14 -2.98 -4.64
C ALA A 56 -2.71 -2.52 -4.96
N ALA A 57 -2.23 -2.78 -6.18
CA ALA A 57 -0.92 -2.36 -6.64
C ALA A 57 -0.78 -0.84 -6.74
N CYS A 58 -1.79 -0.15 -7.29
CA CYS A 58 -1.86 1.30 -7.32
C CYS A 58 -1.79 1.87 -5.91
N LEU A 59 -2.66 1.39 -5.01
CA LEU A 59 -2.76 1.84 -3.62
C LEU A 59 -1.42 1.68 -2.90
N LEU A 60 -0.82 0.50 -2.98
CA LEU A 60 0.47 0.20 -2.37
C LEU A 60 1.57 1.14 -2.87
N ARG A 61 1.66 1.31 -4.19
CA ARG A 61 2.70 2.14 -4.82
C ARG A 61 2.51 3.60 -4.43
N GLN A 62 1.29 4.13 -4.53
CA GLN A 62 1.00 5.53 -4.26
C GLN A 62 1.26 5.86 -2.79
N LEU A 63 0.73 5.08 -1.84
CA LEU A 63 0.95 5.32 -0.41
C LEU A 63 2.43 5.31 -0.02
N ILE A 64 3.24 4.39 -0.57
CA ILE A 64 4.69 4.35 -0.30
C ILE A 64 5.39 5.56 -0.90
N THR A 65 5.00 5.96 -2.11
CA THR A 65 5.73 6.99 -2.85
C THR A 65 5.38 8.41 -2.43
N MET A 66 4.14 8.64 -1.98
CA MET A 66 3.70 9.93 -1.45
C MET A 66 4.42 10.27 -0.13
N HIS A 67 4.67 9.26 0.72
CA HIS A 67 5.36 9.47 2.00
C HIS A 67 4.59 10.42 2.95
N LEU A 68 3.29 10.14 3.13
CA LEU A 68 2.32 10.93 3.90
C LEU A 68 2.71 11.14 5.38
N PHE A 69 3.43 10.19 5.96
CA PHE A 69 3.69 10.11 7.39
C PHE A 69 5.15 10.39 7.73
N GLU A 70 5.41 10.76 8.98
CA GLU A 70 6.78 10.99 9.47
C GLU A 70 7.61 9.69 9.45
N ASP A 71 7.02 8.58 9.88
CA ASP A 71 7.57 7.23 9.76
C ASP A 71 6.46 6.23 9.38
N GLY A 72 6.75 4.93 9.31
CA GLY A 72 5.74 3.88 9.14
C GLY A 72 5.09 3.80 7.75
N ASN A 73 5.46 4.65 6.79
CA ASN A 73 4.86 4.71 5.44
C ASN A 73 4.75 3.34 4.74
N LYS A 74 5.85 2.58 4.71
CA LYS A 74 5.84 1.25 4.05
C LYS A 74 4.94 0.24 4.77
N ARG A 75 4.91 0.31 6.10
CA ARG A 75 4.11 -0.60 6.92
C ARG A 75 2.63 -0.29 6.77
N THR A 76 2.28 0.99 6.83
CA THR A 76 0.92 1.48 6.62
C THR A 76 0.42 1.07 5.23
N ALA A 77 1.17 1.39 4.18
CA ALA A 77 0.81 1.01 2.82
C ALA A 77 0.61 -0.50 2.65
N TRP A 78 1.50 -1.32 3.24
CA TRP A 78 1.40 -2.77 3.18
C TRP A 78 0.18 -3.33 3.94
N VAL A 79 -0.09 -2.81 5.14
CA VAL A 79 -1.24 -3.25 5.96
C VAL A 79 -2.55 -2.84 5.29
N THR A 80 -2.68 -1.57 4.91
CA THR A 80 -3.85 -1.07 4.17
C THR A 80 -4.12 -1.87 2.89
N THR A 81 -3.08 -2.18 2.11
CA THR A 81 -3.22 -2.99 0.88
C THR A 81 -3.70 -4.41 1.19
N ARG A 82 -3.19 -5.01 2.27
CA ARG A 82 -3.60 -6.35 2.71
C ARG A 82 -5.03 -6.38 3.23
N GLU A 83 -5.45 -5.34 3.95
CA GLU A 83 -6.82 -5.20 4.43
C GLU A 83 -7.79 -5.06 3.26
N TYR A 84 -7.46 -4.22 2.28
CA TYR A 84 -8.23 -4.10 1.04
C TYR A 84 -8.40 -5.46 0.34
N LEU A 85 -7.31 -6.20 0.09
CA LEU A 85 -7.39 -7.53 -0.52
C LEU A 85 -8.21 -8.50 0.35
N SER A 86 -8.04 -8.44 1.68
CA SER A 86 -8.79 -9.30 2.59
C SER A 86 -10.29 -9.03 2.59
N ARG A 87 -10.76 -7.80 2.30
CA ARG A 87 -12.19 -7.48 2.12
C ARG A 87 -12.80 -8.20 0.92
N LEU A 88 -11.95 -8.58 -0.03
CA LEU A 88 -12.29 -9.28 -1.27
C LEU A 88 -12.06 -10.80 -1.19
N ASP A 89 -11.77 -11.33 0.01
CA ASP A 89 -11.34 -12.71 0.22
C ASP A 89 -10.03 -13.07 -0.54
N GLU A 90 -9.23 -12.06 -0.88
CA GLU A 90 -7.97 -12.18 -1.61
C GLU A 90 -6.75 -12.00 -0.68
N VAL A 91 -5.59 -12.48 -1.13
CA VAL A 91 -4.35 -12.39 -0.35
C VAL A 91 -3.14 -12.18 -1.25
N PRO A 92 -2.13 -11.37 -0.85
CA PRO A 92 -0.87 -11.34 -1.58
C PRO A 92 -0.19 -12.70 -1.57
N ALA A 93 0.32 -13.13 -2.72
CA ALA A 93 1.03 -14.38 -2.92
C ALA A 93 2.32 -14.47 -2.09
N GLU A 94 3.05 -13.37 -1.96
CA GLU A 94 4.29 -13.28 -1.18
C GLU A 94 4.07 -12.38 0.05
N ARG A 95 4.42 -12.89 1.24
CA ARG A 95 4.42 -12.14 2.51
C ARG A 95 5.77 -12.21 3.26
N GLY A 96 6.74 -12.90 2.66
CA GLY A 96 8.04 -13.19 3.26
C GLY A 96 9.09 -12.09 3.03
N PRO A 97 10.38 -12.39 3.29
CA PRO A 97 11.49 -11.43 3.21
C PRO A 97 11.63 -10.73 1.85
N THR A 98 11.19 -11.36 0.77
CA THR A 98 11.16 -10.76 -0.57
C THR A 98 10.31 -9.50 -0.60
N SER A 99 9.18 -9.48 0.14
CA SER A 99 8.25 -8.35 0.18
C SER A 99 8.95 -7.08 0.66
N GLU A 100 9.76 -7.15 1.71
CA GLU A 100 10.49 -5.98 2.21
C GLU A 100 11.40 -5.36 1.13
N ARG A 101 12.06 -6.20 0.32
CA ARG A 101 12.90 -5.74 -0.80
C ARG A 101 12.06 -5.07 -1.89
N VAL A 102 10.91 -5.65 -2.23
CA VAL A 102 9.98 -5.07 -3.20
C VAL A 102 9.48 -3.71 -2.71
N LEU A 103 9.02 -3.60 -1.47
CA LEU A 103 8.53 -2.34 -0.89
C LEU A 103 9.62 -1.25 -0.88
N LYS A 104 10.89 -1.61 -0.62
CA LYS A 104 12.03 -0.67 -0.71
C LYS A 104 12.30 -0.18 -2.13
N ARG A 105 11.96 -0.98 -3.14
CA ARG A 105 12.26 -0.72 -4.55
C ARG A 105 11.01 -0.45 -5.39
N ILE A 106 9.86 -0.24 -4.75
CA ILE A 106 8.54 -0.18 -5.41
C ILE A 106 8.50 0.83 -6.57
N ARG A 107 9.28 1.92 -6.50
CA ARG A 107 9.41 2.93 -7.56
C ARG A 107 10.00 2.42 -8.88
N ARG A 108 10.69 1.27 -8.87
CA ARG A 108 11.26 0.61 -10.06
C ARG A 108 10.22 -0.22 -10.81
N TYR A 109 9.05 -0.41 -10.23
CA TYR A 109 7.97 -1.25 -10.77
C TYR A 109 6.78 -0.37 -11.14
N ASP A 110 6.14 -0.69 -12.25
CA ASP A 110 4.83 -0.12 -12.60
C ASP A 110 3.68 -0.84 -11.86
N VAL A 111 2.46 -0.31 -12.00
CA VAL A 111 1.28 -0.88 -11.32
C VAL A 111 0.99 -2.31 -11.78
N GLY A 112 1.20 -2.64 -13.05
CA GLY A 112 0.95 -3.98 -13.58
C GLY A 112 1.94 -5.00 -13.02
N GLU A 113 3.22 -4.64 -12.97
CA GLU A 113 4.27 -5.49 -12.39
C GLU A 113 4.04 -5.72 -10.89
N ILE A 114 3.60 -4.69 -10.16
CA ILE A 114 3.26 -4.84 -8.74
C ILE A 114 2.00 -5.70 -8.57
N ALA A 115 1.02 -5.57 -9.47
CA ALA A 115 -0.20 -6.38 -9.44
C ALA A 115 0.12 -7.86 -9.66
N GLU A 116 0.97 -8.18 -10.65
CA GLU A 116 1.43 -9.54 -10.90
C GLU A 116 2.23 -10.11 -9.73
N TRP A 117 3.05 -9.27 -9.09
CA TRP A 117 3.73 -9.65 -7.87
C TRP A 117 2.76 -9.94 -6.70
N LEU A 118 1.75 -9.10 -6.50
CA LEU A 118 0.74 -9.32 -5.47
C LEU A 118 -0.09 -10.58 -5.76
N GLU A 119 -0.47 -10.82 -7.01
CA GLU A 119 -1.35 -11.93 -7.43
C GLU A 119 -0.61 -13.28 -7.49
N LYS A 120 0.63 -13.30 -7.98
CA LYS A 120 1.36 -14.54 -8.30
C LYS A 120 2.71 -14.67 -7.59
N GLY A 121 3.21 -13.60 -6.98
CA GLY A 121 4.56 -13.56 -6.40
C GLY A 121 5.66 -13.38 -7.44
N GLU A 122 5.29 -13.13 -8.70
CA GLU A 122 6.22 -12.97 -9.82
C GLU A 122 6.68 -11.52 -9.93
N ILE A 123 7.99 -11.30 -9.87
CA ILE A 123 8.58 -9.97 -10.00
C ILE A 123 9.98 -10.07 -10.59
N ASP A 124 10.42 -9.06 -11.35
CA ASP A 124 11.79 -8.96 -11.81
C ASP A 124 12.75 -8.79 -10.61
N LYS A 125 13.47 -9.86 -10.30
CA LYS A 125 14.41 -9.95 -9.17
C LYS A 125 15.73 -9.24 -9.44
N ASP A 126 16.10 -9.02 -10.69
CA ASP A 126 17.34 -8.31 -11.02
C ASP A 126 17.21 -6.83 -10.62
N ARG A 127 16.00 -6.27 -10.75
CA ARG A 127 15.68 -4.92 -10.26
C ARG A 127 15.55 -4.81 -8.74
N LEU A 128 15.66 -5.91 -7.99
CA LEU A 128 15.75 -5.90 -6.52
C LEU A 128 17.19 -5.72 -6.01
N GLN A 129 18.18 -5.74 -6.89
CA GLN A 129 19.59 -5.53 -6.53
C GLN A 129 19.87 -4.05 -6.20
N PRO A 130 20.90 -3.73 -5.39
CA PRO A 130 21.27 -2.38 -5.02
C PRO A 130 21.31 -1.38 -6.18
#